data_AF-A0A8T4P788-F1
#
_entry.id   AF-A0A8T4P788-F1
#
_cell.length_a   1.000
_cell.length_b   1.000
_cell.length_c   1.000
_cell.angle_alpha   90.00
_cell.angle_beta   90.00
_cell.angle_gamma   90.00
#
_symmetry.space_group_name_H-M   'P 1'
#
loop_
_entity.id
_entity.type
_entity.pdbx_description
1 polymer ?
#
loop_
_entity_poly.entity_id
_entity_poly.type
_entity_poly.pdbx_seq_one_letter_code
_entity_poly.pdbx_strand_id
1 'polypeptide(L)'
;MVNQLRAEFFWRDPYKNEVDIVVGDGKIIPIEVKYGKIDFGGMLAFMKKFNVNEGYIISHDKEEKKKIDKKIVHVIPAFKFLLEKNFLGL
;
A
#
# COMPACT_ATOMS: atom_id res chain seq x y z
N MET A 1 -11.31 12.60 -5.74
CA MET A 1 -12.55 11.86 -5.49
C MET A 1 -12.17 10.39 -5.39
N VAL A 2 -12.24 9.81 -4.18
CA VAL A 2 -11.76 8.44 -3.86
C VAL A 2 -12.67 7.33 -4.42
N ASN A 3 -13.83 7.71 -4.96
CA ASN A 3 -14.93 6.82 -5.34
C ASN A 3 -14.76 6.06 -6.68
N GLN A 4 -13.60 6.19 -7.35
CA GLN A 4 -13.32 5.49 -8.62
C GLN A 4 -12.40 4.26 -8.46
N LEU A 5 -11.77 4.13 -7.31
CA LEU A 5 -11.18 2.88 -6.85
C LEU A 5 -12.26 2.18 -6.04
N ARG A 6 -12.44 0.86 -6.19
CA ARG A 6 -13.12 0.04 -5.18
C ARG A 6 -12.26 0.02 -3.89
N ALA A 7 -12.04 1.20 -3.31
CA ALA A 7 -11.28 1.41 -2.10
C ALA A 7 -12.20 1.02 -0.95
N GLU A 8 -12.22 -0.27 -0.64
CA GLU A 8 -13.28 -0.82 0.17
C GLU A 8 -13.12 -0.46 1.65
N PHE A 9 -11.91 -0.20 2.16
CA PHE A 9 -11.72 0.21 3.56
C PHE A 9 -10.47 1.08 3.77
N PHE A 10 -10.49 1.94 4.80
CA PHE A 10 -9.28 2.54 5.39
C PHE A 10 -8.96 1.79 6.69
N TRP A 11 -7.69 1.76 7.11
CA TRP A 11 -7.31 1.14 8.38
C TRP A 11 -6.49 2.08 9.25
N ARG A 12 -6.83 2.12 10.54
CA ARG A 12 -6.06 2.81 11.57
C ARG A 12 -6.07 2.04 12.87
N ASP A 13 -4.95 2.04 13.60
CA ASP A 13 -4.86 1.45 14.94
C ASP A 13 -4.73 2.51 16.07
N PRO A 14 -4.86 2.10 17.36
CA PRO A 14 -4.71 3.03 18.48
C PRO A 14 -3.33 3.70 18.60
N TYR A 15 -2.29 3.11 18.00
CA TYR A 15 -0.94 3.67 17.95
C TYR A 15 -0.75 4.66 16.79
N LYS A 16 -1.84 5.00 16.09
CA LYS A 16 -1.88 5.92 14.94
C LYS A 16 -1.13 5.40 13.71
N ASN A 17 -0.90 4.09 13.61
CA ASN A 17 -0.52 3.48 12.34
C ASN A 17 -1.73 3.54 11.40
N GLU A 18 -1.50 3.86 10.13
CA GLU A 18 -2.55 4.05 9.14
C GLU A 18 -2.15 3.42 7.80
N VAL A 19 -3.15 2.92 7.09
CA VAL A 19 -3.07 2.56 5.67
C VAL A 19 -4.25 3.22 4.97
N ASP A 20 -3.98 4.00 3.92
CA ASP A 20 -4.97 4.85 3.24
C ASP A 20 -6.06 4.02 2.56
N ILE A 21 -5.68 2.92 1.92
CA ILE A 21 -6.57 2.06 1.13
C ILE A 21 -6.27 0.60 1.40
N VAL A 22 -7.32 -0.17 1.64
CA VAL A 22 -7.29 -1.63 1.68
C VAL A 22 -8.18 -2.15 0.56
N VAL A 23 -7.60 -2.91 -0.37
CA VAL A 23 -8.34 -3.60 -1.43
C VAL A 23 -8.68 -5.01 -0.94
N GLY A 24 -9.94 -5.44 -1.12
CA GLY A 24 -10.49 -6.63 -0.49
C GLY A 24 -11.36 -7.50 -1.41
N ASP A 25 -10.83 -7.95 -2.56
CA ASP A 25 -11.49 -8.96 -3.40
C ASP A 25 -10.53 -10.14 -3.62
N GLY A 26 -10.70 -11.22 -2.85
CA GLY A 26 -9.85 -12.43 -2.87
C GLY A 26 -8.51 -12.32 -2.12
N LYS A 27 -7.82 -11.17 -2.16
CA LYS A 27 -6.56 -10.92 -1.43
C LYS A 27 -6.56 -9.54 -0.80
N ILE A 28 -6.20 -9.47 0.50
CA ILE A 28 -6.05 -8.20 1.21
C ILE A 28 -4.75 -7.53 0.74
N ILE A 29 -4.87 -6.35 0.14
CA ILE A 29 -3.73 -5.56 -0.33
C ILE A 29 -3.77 -4.16 0.30
N PRO A 30 -2.83 -3.82 1.19
CA PRO A 30 -2.69 -2.47 1.73
C PRO A 30 -1.95 -1.55 0.76
N ILE A 31 -2.44 -0.31 0.63
CA ILE A 31 -1.86 0.75 -0.19
C ILE A 31 -1.75 2.04 0.64
N GLU A 32 -0.58 2.67 0.63
CA GLU A 32 -0.36 4.03 1.16
C GLU A 32 0.08 4.98 0.04
N VAL A 33 -0.32 6.25 0.12
CA VAL A 33 0.13 7.31 -0.80
C VAL A 33 1.04 8.27 -0.06
N LYS A 34 2.27 8.47 -0.56
CA LYS A 34 3.29 9.34 0.07
C LYS A 34 3.87 10.32 -0.94
N TYR A 35 3.75 11.62 -0.65
CA TYR A 35 4.38 12.68 -1.46
C TYR A 35 5.83 13.00 -1.05
N GLY A 36 6.17 12.78 0.23
CA GLY A 36 7.46 13.18 0.80
C GLY A 36 8.35 12.00 1.22
N LYS A 37 8.87 12.07 2.46
CA LYS A 37 9.64 10.98 3.05
C LYS A 37 8.78 9.71 3.10
N ILE A 38 9.35 8.62 2.59
CA ILE A 38 8.73 7.30 2.68
C ILE A 38 9.08 6.71 4.03
N ASP A 39 8.06 6.51 4.85
CA ASP A 39 8.10 5.69 6.06
C ASP A 39 7.34 4.38 5.79
N PHE A 40 7.76 3.31 6.46
CA PHE A 40 7.19 1.97 6.28
C PHE A 40 6.47 1.47 7.53
N GLY A 41 6.39 2.26 8.60
CA GLY A 41 5.87 1.83 9.90
C GLY A 41 4.40 1.40 9.83
N GLY A 42 3.55 2.26 9.26
CA GLY A 42 2.12 1.99 9.06
C GLY A 42 1.88 0.72 8.26
N MET A 43 2.45 0.66 7.06
CA MET A 43 2.46 -0.49 6.17
C MET A 43 2.90 -1.78 6.88
N LEU A 44 4.06 -1.79 7.55
CA LEU A 44 4.58 -3.00 8.20
C LEU A 44 3.72 -3.43 9.39
N ALA A 45 3.13 -2.48 10.13
CA ALA A 45 2.20 -2.75 11.21
C ALA A 45 0.92 -3.41 10.69
N PHE A 46 0.32 -2.86 9.62
CA PHE A 46 -0.82 -3.47 8.93
C PHE A 46 -0.46 -4.89 8.46
N MET A 47 0.64 -5.02 7.73
CA MET A 47 1.08 -6.31 7.18
C MET A 47 1.29 -7.37 8.26
N LYS A 48 1.81 -6.96 9.43
CA LYS A 48 1.96 -7.86 10.58
C LYS A 48 0.61 -8.26 11.15
N LYS A 49 -0.30 -7.30 11.36
CA LYS A 49 -1.60 -7.53 11.99
C LYS A 49 -2.49 -8.46 11.19
N PHE A 50 -2.52 -8.30 9.87
CA PHE A 50 -3.39 -9.07 8.97
C PHE A 50 -2.66 -10.23 8.26
N ASN A 51 -1.41 -10.49 8.62
CA ASN A 51 -0.59 -11.57 8.05
C ASN A 51 -0.52 -11.53 6.50
N VAL A 52 -0.33 -10.33 5.94
CA VAL A 52 -0.15 -10.14 4.50
C VAL A 52 1.33 -9.93 4.16
N ASN A 53 1.77 -10.53 3.05
CA ASN A 53 3.18 -10.54 2.65
C ASN A 53 3.52 -9.47 1.60
N GLU A 54 2.52 -8.81 1.02
CA GLU A 54 2.71 -7.79 0.00
C GLU A 54 1.91 -6.53 0.33
N GLY A 55 2.51 -5.38 0.04
CA GLY A 55 1.90 -4.06 0.23
C GLY A 55 2.52 -3.04 -0.72
N TYR A 56 1.83 -1.92 -0.92
CA TYR A 56 2.20 -0.93 -1.93
C TYR A 56 2.26 0.48 -1.34
N ILE A 57 3.30 1.22 -1.70
CA ILE A 57 3.41 2.65 -1.44
C ILE A 57 3.45 3.37 -2.78
N ILE A 58 2.45 4.20 -3.03
CA ILE A 58 2.42 5.08 -4.18
C ILE A 58 3.21 6.34 -3.81
N SER A 59 4.39 6.48 -4.40
CA SER A 59 5.27 7.62 -4.15
C SER A 59 5.05 8.72 -5.21
N HIS A 60 5.59 9.92 -4.98
CA HIS A 60 5.62 10.94 -6.02
C HIS A 60 6.38 10.47 -7.27
N ASP A 61 7.62 9.99 -7.10
CA ASP A 61 8.57 9.72 -8.18
C ASP A 61 9.53 8.55 -7.94
N LYS A 62 9.47 7.92 -6.76
CA LYS A 62 10.39 6.85 -6.35
C LYS A 62 9.89 5.47 -6.74
N GLU A 63 10.81 4.65 -7.20
CA GLU A 63 10.57 3.24 -7.51
C GLU A 63 11.58 2.38 -6.78
N GLU A 64 11.10 1.53 -5.88
CA GLU A 64 11.95 0.60 -5.14
C GLU A 64 11.17 -0.61 -4.66
N LYS A 65 11.88 -1.68 -4.32
CA LYS A 65 11.32 -2.88 -3.72
C LYS A 65 12.01 -3.15 -2.40
N LYS A 66 11.29 -2.98 -1.29
CA LYS A 66 11.82 -3.23 0.05
C LYS A 66 11.41 -4.61 0.54
N LYS A 67 12.41 -5.49 0.78
CA LYS A 67 12.20 -6.81 1.36
C LYS A 67 12.56 -6.78 2.85
N ILE A 68 11.64 -7.25 3.70
CA ILE A 68 11.83 -7.36 5.15
C ILE A 68 11.26 -8.70 5.57
N ASP A 69 12.12 -9.63 5.96
CA ASP A 69 11.77 -11.04 6.20
C ASP A 69 11.04 -11.66 4.99
N LYS A 70 9.81 -12.13 5.19
CA LYS A 70 8.92 -12.68 4.15
C LYS A 70 8.01 -11.62 3.51
N LYS A 71 8.13 -10.36 3.92
CA LYS A 71 7.30 -9.24 3.46
C LYS A 71 8.00 -8.45 2.36
N ILE A 72 7.19 -7.98 1.42
CA ILE A 72 7.62 -7.16 0.30
C ILE A 72 6.74 -5.91 0.27
N VAL A 73 7.39 -4.74 0.30
CA VAL A 73 6.73 -3.47 0.03
C VAL A 73 7.23 -2.93 -1.31
N HIS A 74 6.29 -2.75 -2.24
CA HIS A 74 6.53 -2.14 -3.53
C HIS A 74 6.33 -0.65 -3.42
N VAL A 75 7.35 0.13 -3.75
CA VAL A 75 7.22 1.58 -3.89
C VAL A 75 7.14 1.89 -5.38
N ILE A 76 6.05 2.52 -5.80
CA ILE A 76 5.73 2.75 -7.21
C ILE A 76 5.48 4.25 -7.40
N PRO A 77 6.07 4.90 -8.41
CA PRO A 77 5.73 6.27 -8.75
C PRO A 77 4.26 6.41 -9.14
N ALA A 78 3.61 7.49 -8.70
CA ALA A 78 2.18 7.72 -8.93
C ALA A 78 1.80 7.67 -10.42
N PHE A 79 2.64 8.23 -11.30
CA PHE A 79 2.38 8.20 -12.73
C PHE A 79 2.36 6.77 -13.29
N LYS A 80 3.22 5.86 -12.80
CA LYS A 80 3.21 4.46 -13.22
C LYS A 80 1.93 3.80 -12.74
N PHE A 81 1.62 3.94 -11.44
CA PHE A 81 0.41 3.36 -10.86
C PHE A 81 -0.87 3.76 -11.60
N LEU A 82 -0.97 5.01 -12.07
CA LEU A 82 -2.12 5.50 -12.82
C LEU A 82 -2.19 4.98 -14.27
N LEU A 83 -1.05 4.70 -14.89
CA LEU A 83 -0.98 4.33 -16.31
C LEU A 83 -1.03 2.82 -16.55
N GLU A 84 -0.58 2.01 -15.59
CA GLU A 84 -0.49 0.56 -15.75
C GLU A 84 -1.58 -0.14 -14.95
N LYS A 85 -2.50 -0.81 -15.67
CA LYS A 85 -3.69 -1.43 -15.07
C LYS A 85 -3.39 -2.66 -14.20
N ASN A 86 -2.19 -3.24 -14.27
CA ASN A 86 -1.89 -4.56 -13.72
C ASN A 86 -0.97 -4.54 -12.49
N PHE A 87 -0.71 -3.38 -11.87
CA PHE A 87 0.25 -3.29 -10.74
C PHE A 87 -0.09 -4.14 -9.52
N LEU A 88 -1.37 -4.33 -9.26
CA LEU A 88 -1.87 -5.06 -8.10
C LEU A 88 -2.11 -6.55 -8.41
N GLY A 89 -1.95 -6.98 -9.67
CA GLY A 89 -2.30 -8.34 -10.11
C GLY A 89 -3.77 -8.69 -9.89
N LEU A 90 -4.64 -7.67 -9.82
CA LEU A 90 -6.09 -7.75 -9.68
C LEU A 90 -6.78 -7.47 -11.02
#